data_AF-A0A2T1G4H7-F1
#
_entry.id   AF-A0A2T1G4H7-F1
#
_cell.length_a   1.000
_cell.length_b   1.000
_cell.length_c   1.000
_cell.angle_alpha   90.00
_cell.angle_beta   90.00
_cell.angle_gamma   90.00
#
_symmetry.space_group_name_H-M   'P 1'
#
loop_
_entity.id
_entity.type
_entity.pdbx_description
1 polymer ?
#
loop_
_entity_poly.entity_id
_entity_poly.type
_entity_poly.pdbx_seq_one_letter_code
_entity_poly.pdbx_strand_id
1 'polypeptide(L)'
;MSQFDYLRGQISDNIWAGKEILKIADTVNEGIQGGKDWYMNLPQIKFVMESQYTEGIRDILTESQELNSTVVNSSLVFLETVHGINRAFNRESRNFTVKINDELAKLANNENEKAVYEASVMAHNETLNLPELSNQLIAYSDATHSAANEAAKWKNEAIERALNKKTEFEAMLETLTGNARRSISSKLNMVERALSGMGRPSPPKPPKPPKPPKTTAPPTISGSNPYTIDSVYRHSIVSIHSRPPVLNAIVPIAVGGAVTVAGAVSVITGIASWLLGSFFLKALNIPALLLPALTNTVTAIVLKNVGSVGTLAARYIAAQALERGIDFLPKIFAITGMRVSGWAYVMSFAAPIIAAAVIIITAMKHKNKVIFSHFYLLAEHDRYPGFAYASIQNADDARIEFATMKKDLLDLANITYSDIYGVGMEIENGKPEVKGGFNLATDTPARMNSTTAKKALEDFATKHSVSIPLGAWKPI
;
A
#
# COMPACT_ATOMS: atom_id res chain seq x y z
N MET A 1 -16.47 -9.73 20.34
CA MET A 1 -15.80 -8.43 20.12
C MET A 1 -15.02 -8.54 18.82
N SER A 2 -15.30 -7.72 17.82
CA SER A 2 -14.60 -7.78 16.53
C SER A 2 -13.18 -7.21 16.64
N GLN A 3 -12.29 -7.53 15.69
CA GLN A 3 -10.95 -6.93 15.63
C GLN A 3 -11.01 -5.39 15.60
N PHE A 4 -11.98 -4.82 14.88
CA PHE A 4 -12.11 -3.37 14.75
C PHE A 4 -12.62 -2.70 16.02
N ASP A 5 -13.46 -3.38 16.81
CA ASP A 5 -13.86 -2.91 18.15
C ASP A 5 -12.65 -2.83 19.09
N TYR A 6 -11.78 -3.84 19.02
CA TYR A 6 -10.52 -3.84 19.77
C TYR A 6 -9.61 -2.68 19.35
N LEU A 7 -9.47 -2.42 18.04
CA LEU A 7 -8.63 -1.32 17.53
C LEU A 7 -9.20 0.05 17.92
N ARG A 8 -10.53 0.23 17.88
CA ARG A 8 -11.17 1.46 18.37
C ARG A 8 -10.90 1.68 19.86
N GLY A 9 -10.95 0.61 20.65
CA GLY A 9 -10.63 0.66 22.08
C GLY A 9 -9.17 1.03 22.41
N GLN A 10 -8.26 1.02 21.42
CA GLN A 10 -6.90 1.50 21.60
C GLN A 10 -6.76 3.03 21.46
N ILE A 11 -7.80 3.73 21.01
CA ILE A 11 -7.77 5.18 20.79
C ILE A 11 -8.37 5.89 22.00
N SER A 12 -7.59 6.77 22.62
CA SER A 12 -8.04 7.66 23.71
C SER A 12 -7.33 8.99 23.55
N ASP A 13 -8.06 10.12 23.57
CA ASP A 13 -7.52 11.47 23.48
C ASP A 13 -6.52 11.70 22.32
N ASN A 14 -6.85 11.18 21.13
CA ASN A 14 -5.97 11.19 19.93
C ASN A 14 -4.60 10.53 20.14
N ILE A 15 -4.52 9.60 21.10
CA ILE A 15 -3.33 8.83 21.42
C ILE A 15 -3.59 7.36 21.13
N TRP A 16 -2.62 6.71 20.50
CA TRP A 16 -2.65 5.28 20.23
C TRP A 16 -2.14 4.45 21.41
N ALA A 17 -2.92 3.46 21.83
CA ALA A 17 -2.62 2.47 22.86
C ALA A 17 -2.14 3.10 24.19
N GLY A 18 -2.69 4.26 24.55
CA GLY A 18 -2.33 5.01 25.77
C GLY A 18 -0.89 5.53 25.81
N LYS A 19 -0.17 5.52 24.68
CA LYS A 19 1.22 5.99 24.59
C LYS A 19 1.26 7.41 24.05
N GLU A 20 1.32 8.41 24.92
CA GLU A 20 1.24 9.85 24.56
C GLU A 20 2.18 10.34 23.44
N ILE A 21 3.27 9.61 23.16
CA ILE A 21 4.20 9.90 22.08
C ILE A 21 3.70 9.43 20.70
N LEU A 22 2.77 8.47 20.67
CA LEU A 22 2.10 7.93 19.49
C LEU A 22 0.81 8.72 19.22
N LYS A 23 0.97 10.00 18.90
CA LYS A 23 -0.14 10.87 18.51
C LYS A 23 -0.72 10.44 17.16
N ILE A 24 -2.03 10.49 17.07
CA ILE A 24 -2.80 10.19 15.85
C ILE A 24 -3.00 11.50 15.10
N ALA A 25 -2.71 11.52 13.79
CA ALA A 25 -3.01 12.68 12.95
C ALA A 25 -4.52 12.84 12.79
N ASP A 26 -5.00 14.09 12.77
CA ASP A 26 -6.43 14.40 12.74
C ASP A 26 -7.11 13.75 11.52
N THR A 27 -6.42 13.73 10.37
CA THR A 27 -6.89 13.08 9.14
C THR A 27 -7.25 11.58 9.31
N VAL A 28 -6.58 10.87 10.22
CA VAL A 28 -6.92 9.46 10.50
C VAL A 28 -8.22 9.37 11.29
N ASN A 29 -8.40 10.24 12.28
CA ASN A 29 -9.65 10.30 13.05
C ASN A 29 -10.82 10.73 12.17
N GLU A 30 -10.60 11.69 11.27
CA GLU A 30 -11.58 12.08 10.25
C GLU A 30 -11.96 10.90 9.36
N GLY A 31 -11.00 10.05 8.94
CA GLY A 31 -11.30 8.82 8.21
C GLY A 31 -12.07 7.77 9.01
N ILE A 32 -11.81 7.65 10.32
CA ILE A 32 -12.53 6.73 11.23
C ILE A 32 -13.98 7.20 11.47
N GLN A 33 -14.20 8.51 11.62
CA GLN A 33 -15.50 9.10 11.95
C GLN A 33 -16.34 9.39 10.71
N GLY A 34 -15.74 9.94 9.67
CA GLY A 34 -16.40 10.38 8.44
C GLY A 34 -16.51 9.30 7.36
N GLY A 35 -15.71 8.22 7.44
CA GLY A 35 -15.82 7.06 6.55
C GLY A 35 -15.85 7.45 5.07
N LYS A 36 -16.89 7.02 4.33
CA LYS A 36 -17.05 7.31 2.90
C LYS A 36 -17.05 8.81 2.60
N ASP A 37 -17.70 9.63 3.43
CA ASP A 37 -17.86 11.07 3.14
C ASP A 37 -16.52 11.81 3.24
N TRP A 38 -15.69 11.46 4.23
CA TRP A 38 -14.32 11.96 4.32
C TRP A 38 -13.51 11.53 3.08
N TYR A 39 -13.57 10.24 2.74
CA TYR A 39 -12.80 9.66 1.64
C TYR A 39 -13.14 10.30 0.29
N MET A 40 -14.42 10.46 -0.03
CA MET A 40 -14.87 11.08 -1.28
C MET A 40 -14.54 12.57 -1.36
N ASN A 41 -14.26 13.21 -0.21
CA ASN A 41 -13.86 14.60 -0.16
C ASN A 41 -12.34 14.83 -0.31
N LEU A 42 -11.52 13.79 -0.30
CA LEU A 42 -10.09 13.92 -0.55
C LEU A 42 -9.84 14.46 -1.98
N PRO A 43 -8.93 15.43 -2.18
CA PRO A 43 -8.73 16.07 -3.48
C PRO A 43 -8.44 15.09 -4.63
N GLN A 44 -7.67 14.03 -4.37
CA GLN A 44 -7.32 13.03 -5.37
C GLN A 44 -8.50 12.12 -5.69
N ILE A 45 -9.38 11.87 -4.72
CA ILE A 45 -10.60 11.10 -4.95
C ILE A 45 -11.60 11.93 -5.74
N LYS A 46 -11.74 13.24 -5.46
CA LYS A 46 -12.52 14.13 -6.32
C LYS A 46 -12.03 14.10 -7.77
N PHE A 47 -10.72 14.16 -7.97
CA PHE A 47 -10.13 13.99 -9.30
C PHE A 47 -10.50 12.63 -9.95
N VAL A 48 -10.43 11.52 -9.20
CA VAL A 48 -10.87 10.20 -9.70
C VAL A 48 -12.32 10.22 -10.15
N MET A 49 -13.20 10.93 -9.43
CA MET A 49 -14.62 11.02 -9.76
C MET A 49 -14.89 11.86 -11.01
N GLU A 50 -14.08 12.90 -11.24
CA GLU A 50 -14.28 13.87 -12.32
C GLU A 50 -13.53 13.51 -13.62
N SER A 51 -12.48 12.70 -13.54
CA SER A 51 -11.61 12.37 -14.68
C SER A 51 -12.14 11.23 -15.55
N GLN A 52 -12.03 11.39 -16.87
CA GLN A 52 -12.32 10.33 -17.85
C GLN A 52 -11.24 9.24 -17.92
N TYR A 53 -10.08 9.44 -17.29
CA TYR A 53 -8.96 8.49 -17.32
C TYR A 53 -8.97 7.52 -16.13
N THR A 54 -9.91 7.69 -15.22
CA THR A 54 -10.03 6.93 -13.96
C THR A 54 -11.32 6.13 -13.87
N GLU A 55 -12.00 5.88 -15.00
CA GLU A 55 -13.32 5.24 -15.02
C GLU A 55 -13.33 3.94 -14.23
N GLY A 56 -12.34 3.06 -14.45
CA GLY A 56 -12.22 1.82 -13.68
C GLY A 56 -12.20 2.04 -12.17
N ILE A 57 -11.44 3.02 -11.67
CA ILE A 57 -11.40 3.33 -10.22
C ILE A 57 -12.71 3.98 -9.77
N ARG A 58 -13.26 4.90 -10.56
CA ARG A 58 -14.52 5.60 -10.27
C ARG A 58 -15.68 4.63 -10.12
N ASP A 59 -15.77 3.65 -11.02
CA ASP A 59 -16.87 2.69 -11.07
C ASP A 59 -16.83 1.79 -9.84
N ILE A 60 -15.67 1.21 -9.49
CA ILE A 60 -15.55 0.37 -8.28
C ILE A 60 -15.86 1.14 -6.99
N LEU A 61 -15.53 2.44 -6.93
CA LEU A 61 -15.80 3.25 -5.74
C LEU A 61 -17.29 3.62 -5.64
N THR A 62 -17.94 3.87 -6.78
CA THR A 62 -19.36 4.23 -6.84
C THR A 62 -20.26 3.02 -6.54
N GLU A 63 -19.89 1.86 -7.07
CA GLU A 63 -20.67 0.62 -6.94
C GLU A 63 -20.43 -0.11 -5.61
N SER A 64 -19.37 0.24 -4.87
CA SER A 64 -19.05 -0.42 -3.60
C SER A 64 -20.02 -0.02 -2.49
N GLN A 65 -20.88 -0.96 -2.12
CA GLN A 65 -21.74 -0.87 -0.93
C GLN A 65 -20.93 -0.87 0.38
N GLU A 66 -19.74 -1.48 0.37
CA GLU A 66 -18.86 -1.60 1.52
C GLU A 66 -17.83 -0.47 1.63
N LEU A 67 -17.90 0.57 0.78
CA LEU A 67 -16.87 1.62 0.75
C LEU A 67 -16.72 2.28 2.13
N ASN A 68 -17.84 2.58 2.80
CA ASN A 68 -17.82 3.21 4.11
C ASN A 68 -17.08 2.37 5.16
N SER A 69 -17.44 1.09 5.30
CA SER A 69 -16.77 0.19 6.25
C SER A 69 -15.32 -0.07 5.85
N THR A 70 -15.00 -0.13 4.56
CA THR A 70 -13.65 -0.30 4.05
C THR A 70 -12.75 0.88 4.42
N VAL A 71 -13.24 2.12 4.34
CA VAL A 71 -12.48 3.32 4.76
C VAL A 71 -12.20 3.30 6.26
N VAL A 72 -13.23 3.03 7.08
CA VAL A 72 -13.11 3.00 8.54
C VAL A 72 -12.13 1.90 8.97
N ASN A 73 -12.28 0.70 8.41
CA ASN A 73 -11.42 -0.45 8.70
C ASN A 73 -9.98 -0.19 8.26
N SER A 74 -9.78 0.42 7.09
CA SER A 74 -8.44 0.78 6.60
C SER A 74 -7.77 1.82 7.48
N SER A 75 -8.52 2.81 7.98
CA SER A 75 -8.01 3.82 8.92
C SER A 75 -7.59 3.23 10.26
N LEU A 76 -8.37 2.28 10.80
CA LEU A 76 -8.01 1.56 12.03
C LEU A 76 -6.81 0.63 11.84
N VAL A 77 -6.77 -0.12 10.74
CA VAL A 77 -5.67 -1.01 10.39
C VAL A 77 -4.39 -0.24 10.10
N PHE A 78 -4.49 0.97 9.55
CA PHE A 78 -3.37 1.89 9.37
C PHE A 78 -2.69 2.17 10.72
N LEU A 79 -3.42 2.54 11.77
CA LEU A 79 -2.84 2.78 13.10
C LEU A 79 -2.11 1.56 13.67
N GLU A 80 -2.72 0.38 13.59
CA GLU A 80 -2.11 -0.87 14.02
C GLU A 80 -0.82 -1.17 13.23
N THR A 81 -0.85 -0.91 11.93
CA THR A 81 0.24 -1.16 10.99
C THR A 81 1.40 -0.22 11.22
N VAL A 82 1.16 1.09 11.34
CA VAL A 82 2.21 2.08 11.65
C VAL A 82 2.84 1.80 13.01
N HIS A 83 2.04 1.40 14.01
CA HIS A 83 2.58 0.96 15.31
C HIS A 83 3.48 -0.28 15.15
N GLY A 84 3.04 -1.28 14.37
CA GLY A 84 3.82 -2.49 14.08
C GLY A 84 5.15 -2.19 13.37
N ILE A 85 5.13 -1.31 12.37
CA ILE A 85 6.33 -0.84 11.64
C ILE A 85 7.27 -0.11 12.59
N ASN A 86 6.75 0.84 13.38
CA ASN A 86 7.58 1.59 14.33
C ASN A 86 8.18 0.66 15.40
N ARG A 87 7.44 -0.36 15.86
CA ARG A 87 7.99 -1.38 16.75
C ARG A 87 9.11 -2.18 16.09
N ALA A 88 8.95 -2.58 14.83
CA ALA A 88 9.98 -3.30 14.07
C ALA A 88 11.24 -2.45 13.83
N PHE A 89 11.05 -1.17 13.47
CA PHE A 89 12.11 -0.18 13.28
C PHE A 89 12.95 0.05 14.55
N ASN A 90 12.35 -0.06 15.74
CA ASN A 90 13.04 0.11 17.02
C ASN A 90 13.64 -1.19 17.60
N ARG A 91 13.57 -2.34 16.91
CA ARG A 91 14.14 -3.59 17.45
C ARG A 91 15.67 -3.60 17.39
N GLU A 92 16.29 -4.16 18.43
CA GLU A 92 17.76 -4.29 18.54
C GLU A 92 18.36 -5.27 17.51
N SER A 93 17.63 -6.32 17.10
CA SER A 93 18.08 -7.26 16.05
C SER A 93 17.62 -6.83 14.65
N ARG A 94 18.49 -6.05 13.99
CA ARG A 94 18.26 -5.44 12.67
C ARG A 94 18.47 -6.38 11.47
N ASN A 95 18.44 -7.69 11.68
CA ASN A 95 18.49 -8.64 10.58
C ASN A 95 17.12 -8.74 9.89
N PHE A 96 16.73 -7.65 9.23
CA PHE A 96 15.45 -7.52 8.53
C PHE A 96 15.34 -8.57 7.42
N THR A 97 16.42 -8.84 6.69
CA THR A 97 16.44 -9.81 5.58
C THR A 97 16.01 -11.20 6.03
N VAL A 98 16.57 -11.71 7.14
CA VAL A 98 16.18 -13.02 7.68
C VAL A 98 14.71 -13.03 8.08
N LYS A 99 14.24 -12.03 8.83
CA LYS A 99 12.83 -11.96 9.26
C LYS A 99 11.86 -11.84 8.09
N ILE A 100 12.21 -11.07 7.05
CA ILE A 100 11.40 -10.93 5.85
C ILE A 100 11.28 -12.30 5.17
N ASN A 101 12.40 -12.99 4.96
CA ASN A 101 12.41 -14.31 4.32
C ASN A 101 11.62 -15.34 5.15
N ASP A 102 11.76 -15.32 6.48
CA ASP A 102 11.01 -16.22 7.36
C ASP A 102 9.49 -15.99 7.26
N GLU A 103 9.03 -14.74 7.21
CA GLU A 103 7.60 -14.43 7.05
C GLU A 103 7.09 -14.75 5.63
N LEU A 104 7.90 -14.51 4.59
CA LEU A 104 7.53 -14.86 3.21
C LEU A 104 7.47 -16.37 2.99
N ALA A 105 8.36 -17.15 3.64
CA ALA A 105 8.35 -18.60 3.54
C ALA A 105 7.05 -19.23 4.07
N LYS A 106 6.40 -18.59 5.05
CA LYS A 106 5.11 -19.03 5.60
C LYS A 106 3.97 -18.89 4.60
N LEU A 107 4.12 -18.05 3.59
CA LEU A 107 3.09 -17.82 2.58
C LEU A 107 2.91 -19.06 1.70
N ALA A 108 3.99 -19.73 1.31
CA ALA A 108 4.00 -20.84 0.34
C ALA A 108 2.98 -21.97 0.64
N ASN A 109 2.61 -22.16 1.90
CA ASN A 109 1.75 -23.25 2.36
C ASN A 109 0.35 -22.79 2.82
N ASN A 110 -0.05 -21.54 2.56
CA ASN A 110 -1.31 -20.99 3.04
C ASN A 110 -2.36 -20.87 1.91
N GLU A 111 -3.46 -21.63 2.05
CA GLU A 111 -4.54 -21.67 1.06
C GLU A 111 -5.21 -20.30 0.83
N ASN A 112 -5.31 -19.45 1.86
CA ASN A 112 -5.90 -18.12 1.74
C ASN A 112 -5.08 -17.21 0.81
N GLU A 113 -3.76 -17.39 0.78
CA GLU A 113 -2.88 -16.53 0.00
C GLU A 113 -3.02 -16.73 -1.51
N LYS A 114 -3.44 -17.92 -1.96
CA LYS A 114 -3.78 -18.15 -3.38
C LYS A 114 -4.97 -17.28 -3.79
N ALA A 115 -6.03 -17.24 -2.98
CA ALA A 115 -7.20 -16.41 -3.24
C ALA A 115 -6.84 -14.92 -3.21
N VAL A 116 -5.98 -14.50 -2.27
CA VAL A 116 -5.48 -13.12 -2.20
C VAL A 116 -4.66 -12.76 -3.44
N TYR A 117 -3.79 -13.66 -3.91
CA TYR A 117 -3.02 -13.47 -5.15
C TYR A 117 -3.93 -13.28 -6.36
N GLU A 118 -4.89 -14.20 -6.56
CA GLU A 118 -5.83 -14.14 -7.67
C GLU A 118 -6.65 -12.84 -7.65
N ALA A 119 -7.19 -12.46 -6.49
CA ALA A 119 -7.92 -11.20 -6.33
C ALA A 119 -7.04 -9.97 -6.62
N SER A 120 -5.76 -10.01 -6.24
CA SER A 120 -4.81 -8.91 -6.49
C SER A 120 -4.49 -8.77 -7.98
N VAL A 121 -4.28 -9.89 -8.68
CA VAL A 121 -4.03 -9.92 -10.12
C VAL A 121 -5.27 -9.44 -10.88
N MET A 122 -6.46 -9.87 -10.48
CA MET A 122 -7.72 -9.40 -11.05
C MET A 122 -7.89 -7.89 -10.87
N ALA A 123 -7.73 -7.39 -9.64
CA ALA A 123 -7.79 -5.96 -9.36
C ALA A 123 -6.82 -5.15 -10.24
N HIS A 124 -5.59 -5.65 -10.42
CA HIS A 124 -4.63 -5.02 -11.31
C HIS A 124 -5.11 -5.00 -12.76
N ASN A 125 -5.39 -6.17 -13.33
CA ASN A 125 -5.66 -6.31 -14.75
C ASN A 125 -7.00 -5.69 -15.18
N GLU A 126 -8.02 -5.75 -14.32
CA GLU A 126 -9.37 -5.33 -14.67
C GLU A 126 -9.69 -3.88 -14.32
N THR A 127 -8.99 -3.30 -13.35
CA THR A 127 -9.37 -1.99 -12.80
C THR A 127 -8.22 -1.00 -12.69
N LEU A 128 -7.05 -1.45 -12.25
CA LEU A 128 -5.95 -0.57 -11.83
C LEU A 128 -4.83 -0.45 -12.87
N ASN A 129 -4.90 -1.19 -13.97
CA ASN A 129 -3.99 -1.06 -15.11
C ASN A 129 -4.42 0.12 -15.98
N LEU A 130 -4.10 1.34 -15.52
CA LEU A 130 -4.42 2.60 -16.19
C LEU A 130 -3.15 3.29 -16.69
N PRO A 131 -2.54 2.82 -17.80
CA PRO A 131 -1.27 3.35 -18.28
C PRO A 131 -1.32 4.85 -18.60
N GLU A 132 -2.47 5.37 -19.05
CA GLU A 132 -2.67 6.78 -19.40
C GLU A 132 -2.54 7.70 -18.17
N LEU A 133 -2.88 7.21 -16.98
CA LEU A 133 -2.83 7.98 -15.74
C LEU A 133 -1.39 8.35 -15.35
N SER A 134 -0.41 7.50 -15.69
CA SER A 134 1.01 7.73 -15.40
C SER A 134 1.56 8.98 -16.09
N ASN A 135 0.93 9.42 -17.18
CA ASN A 135 1.30 10.60 -17.95
C ASN A 135 0.70 11.90 -17.38
N GLN A 136 -0.27 11.82 -16.47
CA GLN A 136 -0.90 13.02 -15.90
C GLN A 136 -0.14 13.49 -14.66
N LEU A 137 0.12 14.80 -14.59
CA LEU A 137 0.79 15.42 -13.46
C LEU A 137 -0.29 16.01 -12.55
N ILE A 138 -0.68 15.27 -11.52
CA ILE A 138 -1.65 15.76 -10.54
C ILE A 138 -0.83 16.34 -9.38
N ALA A 139 -0.88 17.66 -9.24
CA ALA A 139 -0.19 18.36 -8.18
C ALA A 139 -0.93 18.12 -6.85
N TYR A 140 -0.30 17.38 -5.92
CA TYR A 140 -0.69 17.39 -4.51
C TYR A 140 0.00 18.60 -3.87
N SER A 141 -0.66 19.77 -3.81
CA SER A 141 -0.07 20.97 -3.21
C SER A 141 -0.05 20.94 -1.67
N ASP A 142 -0.93 20.16 -1.04
CA ASP A 142 -1.23 20.30 0.38
C ASP A 142 -0.55 19.27 1.31
N ALA A 143 -0.09 18.11 0.82
CA ALA A 143 0.47 17.04 1.66
C ALA A 143 1.88 17.35 2.12
N THR A 144 2.73 17.93 1.28
CA THR A 144 4.11 18.27 1.67
C THR A 144 4.14 19.34 2.74
N HIS A 145 3.27 20.33 2.65
CA HIS A 145 3.14 21.38 3.65
C HIS A 145 2.51 20.84 4.94
N SER A 146 1.45 20.01 4.85
CA SER A 146 0.83 19.38 6.04
C SER A 146 1.79 18.41 6.75
N ALA A 147 2.45 17.51 6.02
CA ALA A 147 3.35 16.49 6.56
C ALA A 147 4.58 17.09 7.27
N ALA A 148 5.25 18.06 6.64
CA ALA A 148 6.41 18.72 7.23
C ALA A 148 6.02 19.55 8.46
N ASN A 149 4.87 20.24 8.41
CA ASN A 149 4.37 21.03 9.53
C ASN A 149 3.93 20.15 10.71
N GLU A 150 3.27 19.00 10.46
CA GLU A 150 2.89 18.05 11.50
C GLU A 150 4.10 17.40 12.17
N ALA A 151 5.08 16.93 11.38
CA ALA A 151 6.30 16.34 11.93
C ALA A 151 7.11 17.37 12.75
N ALA A 152 7.17 18.63 12.30
CA ALA A 152 7.80 19.72 13.03
C ALA A 152 7.03 20.06 14.33
N LYS A 153 5.69 20.13 14.27
CA LYS A 153 4.82 20.32 15.44
C LYS A 153 5.07 19.24 16.49
N TRP A 154 5.07 17.97 16.09
CA TRP A 154 5.28 16.85 17.02
C TRP A 154 6.69 16.83 17.60
N LYS A 155 7.70 17.22 16.82
CA LYS A 155 9.06 17.39 17.33
C LYS A 155 9.11 18.46 18.43
N ASN A 156 8.49 19.61 18.20
CA ASN A 156 8.47 20.71 19.17
C ASN A 156 7.75 20.32 20.47
N GLU A 157 6.58 19.68 20.36
CA GLU A 157 5.83 19.17 21.52
C GLU A 157 6.57 18.05 22.27
N ALA A 158 7.34 17.21 21.56
CA ALA A 158 8.17 16.18 22.20
C ALA A 158 9.33 16.81 22.98
N ILE A 159 9.93 17.89 22.46
CA ILE A 159 10.95 18.67 23.16
C ILE A 159 10.36 19.31 24.42
N GLU A 160 9.22 19.98 24.32
CA GLU A 160 8.57 20.64 25.46
C GLU A 160 8.26 19.64 26.58
N ARG A 161 7.70 18.47 26.23
CA ARG A 161 7.42 17.41 27.22
C ARG A 161 8.69 16.85 27.85
N ALA A 162 9.74 16.64 27.07
CA ALA A 162 11.02 16.19 27.59
C ALA A 162 11.64 17.25 28.54
N LEU A 163 11.45 18.54 28.28
CA LEU A 163 11.87 19.61 29.19
C LEU A 163 11.05 19.60 30.49
N ASN A 164 9.72 19.51 30.42
CA ASN A 164 8.87 19.45 31.61
C ASN A 164 9.23 18.24 32.50
N LYS A 165 9.47 17.07 31.89
CA LYS A 165 9.91 15.87 32.61
C LYS A 165 11.34 15.97 33.13
N LYS A 166 12.22 16.70 32.46
CA LYS A 166 13.55 17.02 32.97
C LYS A 166 13.43 17.81 34.27
N THR A 167 12.66 18.89 34.28
CA THR A 167 12.43 19.73 35.47
C THR A 167 11.83 18.92 36.63
N GLU A 168 10.84 18.08 36.34
CA GLU A 168 10.23 17.19 37.35
C GLU A 168 11.26 16.22 37.97
N PHE A 169 12.09 15.57 37.14
CA PHE A 169 13.12 14.66 37.65
C PHE A 169 14.22 15.38 38.42
N GLU A 170 14.62 16.59 38.00
CA GLU A 170 15.57 17.42 38.73
C GLU A 170 15.03 17.78 40.12
N ALA A 171 13.76 18.21 40.22
CA ALA A 171 13.09 18.48 41.50
C ALA A 171 12.98 17.21 42.39
N MET A 172 12.67 16.05 41.79
CA MET A 172 12.66 14.78 42.53
C MET A 172 14.05 14.37 43.05
N LEU A 173 15.13 14.71 42.34
CA LEU A 173 16.50 14.38 42.77
C LEU A 173 16.96 15.18 43.99
N GLU A 174 16.36 16.35 44.26
CA GLU A 174 16.62 17.14 45.46
C GLU A 174 16.10 16.46 46.73
N THR A 175 15.00 15.70 46.61
CA THR A 175 14.31 15.07 47.75
C THR A 175 14.63 13.58 47.93
N LEU A 176 15.08 12.90 46.88
CA LEU A 176 15.29 11.45 46.91
C LEU A 176 16.73 11.03 47.29
N THR A 177 16.82 9.90 47.99
CA THR A 177 18.08 9.24 48.38
C THR A 177 18.12 7.78 47.91
N GLY A 178 19.30 7.15 47.99
CA GLY A 178 19.47 5.71 47.77
C GLY A 178 19.11 5.21 46.36
N ASN A 179 18.39 4.09 46.29
CA ASN A 179 18.03 3.41 45.03
C ASN A 179 17.01 4.21 44.20
N ALA A 180 16.11 4.94 44.85
CA ALA A 180 15.15 5.81 44.18
C ALA A 180 15.87 6.94 43.42
N ARG A 181 16.85 7.58 44.06
CA ARG A 181 17.69 8.61 43.42
C ARG A 181 18.44 8.07 42.20
N ARG A 182 19.03 6.86 42.30
CA ARG A 182 19.72 6.21 41.16
C ARG A 182 18.76 5.92 40.01
N SER A 183 17.55 5.43 40.30
CA SER A 183 16.51 5.16 39.29
C SER A 183 16.07 6.45 38.57
N ILE A 184 15.76 7.51 39.32
CA ILE A 184 15.39 8.81 38.74
C ILE A 184 16.56 9.43 37.96
N SER A 185 17.78 9.34 38.45
CA SER A 185 18.97 9.80 37.72
C SER A 185 19.17 9.05 36.40
N SER A 186 18.90 7.74 36.36
CA SER A 186 18.91 6.98 35.10
C SER A 186 17.83 7.48 34.13
N LYS A 187 16.63 7.80 34.62
CA LYS A 187 15.55 8.36 33.81
C LYS A 187 15.88 9.76 33.28
N LEU A 188 16.48 10.61 34.11
CA LEU A 188 16.99 11.92 33.71
C LEU A 188 18.03 11.80 32.59
N ASN A 189 18.99 10.89 32.72
CA ASN A 189 19.98 10.62 31.67
C ASN A 189 19.33 10.18 30.35
N MET A 190 18.22 9.42 30.39
CA MET A 190 17.47 9.05 29.18
C MET A 190 16.79 10.26 28.53
N VAL A 191 16.16 11.12 29.34
CA VAL A 191 15.56 12.39 28.88
C VAL A 191 16.62 13.30 28.23
N GLU A 192 17.78 13.44 28.86
CA GLU A 192 18.87 14.26 28.33
C GLU A 192 19.45 13.71 27.02
N ARG A 193 19.56 12.39 26.89
CA ARG A 193 19.92 11.75 25.61
C ARG A 193 18.87 12.00 24.54
N ALA A 194 17.58 11.93 24.88
CA ALA A 194 16.49 12.22 23.94
C ALA A 194 16.54 13.69 23.48
N LEU A 195 16.69 14.65 24.41
CA LEU A 195 16.84 16.08 24.10
C LEU A 195 18.07 16.36 23.22
N SER A 196 19.20 15.71 23.54
CA SER A 196 20.42 15.76 22.72
C SER A 196 20.19 15.22 21.31
N GLY A 197 19.54 14.05 21.21
CA GLY A 197 19.16 13.46 19.93
C GLY A 197 18.22 14.32 19.08
N MET A 198 17.39 15.17 19.70
CA MET A 198 16.47 16.08 19.02
C MET A 198 17.11 17.43 18.61
N GLY A 199 18.36 17.68 19.01
CA GLY A 199 19.14 18.86 18.58
C GLY A 199 19.38 19.94 19.63
N ARG A 200 19.17 19.67 20.94
CA ARG A 200 19.58 20.58 22.03
C ARG A 200 20.82 20.03 22.76
N PRO A 201 21.94 20.75 22.84
CA PRO A 201 23.15 20.24 23.48
C PRO A 201 22.91 19.91 24.96
N SER A 202 23.42 18.77 25.41
CA SER A 202 23.46 18.43 26.84
C SER A 202 24.38 19.42 27.59
N PRO A 203 24.10 19.74 28.87
CA PRO A 203 25.06 20.44 29.70
C PRO A 203 26.42 19.70 29.70
N PRO A 204 27.55 20.42 29.76
CA PRO A 204 28.86 19.78 29.80
C PRO A 204 28.92 18.81 30.99
N LYS A 205 29.28 17.55 30.72
CA LYS A 205 29.50 16.56 31.78
C LYS A 205 30.54 17.12 32.77
N PRO A 206 30.33 16.95 34.09
CA PRO A 206 31.36 17.24 35.08
C PRO A 206 32.66 16.52 34.69
N PRO A 207 33.84 17.15 34.86
CA PRO A 207 35.11 16.55 34.50
C PRO A 207 35.22 15.17 35.15
N LYS A 208 35.52 14.14 34.36
CA LYS A 208 35.87 12.83 34.93
C LYS A 208 37.10 13.02 35.82
N PRO A 209 37.14 12.46 37.04
CA PRO A 209 38.34 12.50 37.87
C PRO A 209 39.54 11.92 37.09
N PRO A 210 40.75 12.47 37.26
CA PRO A 210 41.90 12.08 36.45
C PRO A 210 42.16 10.59 36.57
N LYS A 211 42.26 9.90 35.43
CA LYS A 211 42.79 8.54 35.41
C LYS A 211 44.29 8.59 35.72
N PRO A 212 44.84 7.64 36.50
CA PRO A 212 46.27 7.55 36.73
C PRO A 212 47.02 7.30 35.41
N PRO A 213 48.30 7.74 35.31
CA PRO A 213 48.97 7.91 34.03
C PRO A 213 49.18 6.57 33.33
N LYS A 214 48.74 6.47 32.07
CA LYS A 214 49.17 5.41 31.15
C LYS A 214 50.28 5.94 30.27
N THR A 215 51.36 5.18 30.22
CA THR A 215 52.56 5.30 29.41
C THR A 215 52.23 5.53 27.93
N THR A 216 53.07 6.34 27.30
CA THR A 216 52.97 6.96 25.98
C THR A 216 53.00 5.96 24.81
N ALA A 217 52.19 6.24 23.78
CA ALA A 217 52.32 5.73 22.41
C ALA A 217 51.98 6.87 21.41
N PRO A 218 52.51 6.84 20.16
CA PRO A 218 52.84 8.03 19.37
C PRO A 218 51.66 8.72 18.66
N PRO A 219 51.86 9.94 18.09
CA PRO A 219 50.78 10.84 17.71
C PRO A 219 50.13 10.47 16.37
N THR A 220 48.79 10.44 16.36
CA THR A 220 48.01 10.47 15.11
C THR A 220 47.63 11.91 14.81
N ILE A 221 48.02 12.36 13.62
CA ILE A 221 47.85 13.71 13.09
C ILE A 221 46.36 14.05 13.01
N SER A 222 45.96 15.11 13.72
CA SER A 222 44.65 15.75 13.61
C SER A 222 44.68 16.73 12.44
N GLY A 223 44.09 16.34 11.31
CA GLY A 223 43.73 17.26 10.24
C GLY A 223 42.49 18.04 10.65
N SER A 224 42.69 19.22 11.24
CA SER A 224 41.67 20.27 11.27
C SER A 224 41.46 20.77 9.85
N ASN A 225 40.22 20.84 9.37
CA ASN A 225 39.88 21.87 8.40
C ASN A 225 38.49 22.46 8.65
N PRO A 226 38.32 23.75 8.36
CA PRO A 226 37.35 24.62 8.99
C PRO A 226 36.32 25.06 7.95
N TYR A 227 35.07 24.61 8.11
CA TYR A 227 33.97 25.27 7.42
C TYR A 227 32.78 25.35 8.38
N THR A 228 32.72 26.46 9.09
CA THR A 228 31.46 27.14 9.41
C THR A 228 30.72 27.38 8.10
N ILE A 229 29.58 26.74 7.91
CA ILE A 229 28.62 27.16 6.89
C ILE A 229 27.41 27.70 7.63
N ASP A 230 27.45 29.02 7.74
CA ASP A 230 26.36 29.89 8.07
C ASP A 230 25.31 29.87 6.94
N SER A 231 24.13 30.37 7.28
CA SER A 231 22.94 30.54 6.45
C SER A 231 23.17 30.76 4.94
N VAL A 232 22.72 29.83 4.09
CA VAL A 232 22.34 30.15 2.69
C VAL A 232 21.12 29.31 2.28
N TYR A 233 19.95 29.70 2.77
CA TYR A 233 18.70 29.49 2.03
C TYR A 233 18.69 30.54 0.90
N ARG A 234 19.00 30.13 -0.33
CA ARG A 234 18.42 30.63 -1.60
C ARG A 234 19.33 30.25 -2.78
N HIS A 235 18.71 29.64 -3.78
CA HIS A 235 19.16 29.48 -5.17
C HIS A 235 20.44 28.68 -5.41
N SER A 236 20.26 27.38 -5.66
CA SER A 236 20.94 26.75 -6.80
C SER A 236 19.99 25.78 -7.49
N ILE A 237 19.35 26.30 -8.53
CA ILE A 237 18.89 25.50 -9.67
C ILE A 237 20.18 24.91 -10.26
N VAL A 238 20.46 23.64 -9.98
CA VAL A 238 21.39 22.85 -10.79
C VAL A 238 20.56 21.79 -11.47
N SER A 239 20.45 21.98 -12.78
CA SER A 239 19.86 21.07 -13.75
C SER A 239 20.57 19.72 -13.70
N ILE A 240 20.07 18.82 -12.88
CA ILE A 240 20.34 17.40 -13.03
C ILE A 240 19.36 16.88 -14.08
N HIS A 241 19.71 17.09 -15.36
CA HIS A 241 19.28 16.18 -16.41
C HIS A 241 19.88 14.83 -16.07
N SER A 242 19.17 13.98 -15.35
CA SER A 242 19.62 12.60 -15.12
C SER A 242 18.43 11.66 -15.07
N ARG A 243 18.08 11.26 -16.30
CA ARG A 243 17.45 10.01 -16.69
C ARG A 243 16.00 9.88 -16.21
N PRO A 244 15.07 9.53 -17.11
CA PRO A 244 13.78 9.04 -16.64
C PRO A 244 14.09 7.96 -15.61
N PRO A 245 13.38 7.92 -14.45
CA PRO A 245 13.42 6.73 -13.63
C PRO A 245 13.17 5.60 -14.61
N VAL A 246 14.09 4.65 -14.68
CA VAL A 246 13.82 3.42 -15.40
C VAL A 246 12.59 2.90 -14.69
N LEU A 247 11.42 3.17 -15.26
CA LEU A 247 10.28 2.28 -15.20
C LEU A 247 10.90 0.99 -15.66
N ASN A 248 11.43 0.21 -14.72
CA ASN A 248 11.53 -1.21 -14.93
C ASN A 248 10.10 -1.55 -15.26
N ALA A 249 9.90 -1.83 -16.55
CA ALA A 249 8.68 -2.32 -17.10
C ALA A 249 8.06 -3.24 -16.06
N ILE A 250 6.77 -3.04 -15.78
CA ILE A 250 5.96 -4.02 -15.10
C ILE A 250 6.28 -5.33 -15.82
N VAL A 251 7.17 -6.15 -15.21
CA VAL A 251 7.61 -7.38 -15.83
C VAL A 251 6.34 -8.21 -15.93
N PRO A 252 5.98 -8.74 -17.11
CA PRO A 252 4.87 -9.66 -17.20
C PRO A 252 5.16 -10.80 -16.23
N ILE A 253 4.34 -10.90 -15.17
CA ILE A 253 4.57 -11.84 -14.07
C ILE A 253 4.34 -13.24 -14.63
N ALA A 254 5.43 -13.95 -14.90
CA ALA A 254 5.41 -15.35 -15.31
C ALA A 254 4.89 -16.22 -14.15
N VAL A 255 3.81 -16.96 -14.42
CA VAL A 255 3.16 -17.86 -13.48
C VAL A 255 3.87 -19.21 -13.50
N GLY A 256 4.44 -19.63 -12.37
CA GLY A 256 5.01 -20.96 -12.20
C GLY A 256 5.50 -21.25 -10.78
N GLY A 257 4.88 -22.24 -10.14
CA GLY A 257 5.37 -23.10 -9.03
C GLY A 257 6.14 -22.47 -7.86
N ALA A 258 5.58 -22.55 -6.65
CA ALA A 258 6.18 -22.23 -5.34
C ALA A 258 6.64 -20.76 -5.11
N VAL A 259 6.82 -19.97 -6.17
CA VAL A 259 7.03 -18.50 -6.14
C VAL A 259 5.68 -17.73 -6.06
N THR A 260 4.57 -18.43 -6.27
CA THR A 260 3.22 -17.88 -6.43
C THR A 260 2.64 -17.23 -5.18
N VAL A 261 3.13 -17.57 -3.98
CA VAL A 261 2.54 -17.08 -2.72
C VAL A 261 3.30 -15.91 -2.10
N ALA A 262 4.58 -15.74 -2.44
CA ALA A 262 5.24 -14.43 -2.37
C ALA A 262 4.66 -13.43 -3.39
N GLY A 263 3.99 -13.95 -4.43
CA GLY A 263 3.35 -13.22 -5.51
C GLY A 263 2.33 -12.19 -5.04
N ALA A 264 1.48 -12.52 -4.05
CA ALA A 264 0.44 -11.61 -3.56
C ALA A 264 1.02 -10.32 -3.00
N VAL A 265 2.04 -10.46 -2.13
CA VAL A 265 2.76 -9.32 -1.56
C VAL A 265 3.40 -8.49 -2.68
N SER A 266 4.05 -9.13 -3.67
CA SER A 266 4.69 -8.39 -4.77
C SER A 266 3.71 -7.67 -5.69
N VAL A 267 2.57 -8.29 -6.02
CA VAL A 267 1.53 -7.69 -6.89
C VAL A 267 0.93 -6.48 -6.19
N ILE A 268 0.50 -6.63 -4.95
CA ILE A 268 -0.05 -5.51 -4.16
C ILE A 268 1.00 -4.41 -3.97
N THR A 269 2.26 -4.77 -3.71
CA THR A 269 3.37 -3.79 -3.63
C THR A 269 3.53 -3.02 -4.94
N GLY A 270 3.45 -3.70 -6.09
CA GLY A 270 3.52 -3.07 -7.41
C GLY A 270 2.39 -2.08 -7.65
N ILE A 271 1.15 -2.48 -7.35
CA ILE A 271 -0.03 -1.61 -7.45
C ILE A 271 0.11 -0.40 -6.52
N ALA A 272 0.48 -0.63 -5.26
CA ALA A 272 0.68 0.43 -4.27
C ALA A 272 1.81 1.39 -4.67
N SER A 273 2.89 0.87 -5.27
CA SER A 273 4.00 1.68 -5.76
C SER A 273 3.56 2.58 -6.91
N TRP A 274 2.75 2.05 -7.83
CA TRP A 274 2.20 2.82 -8.93
C TRP A 274 1.22 3.89 -8.43
N LEU A 275 0.26 3.55 -7.57
CA LEU A 275 -0.69 4.51 -6.99
C LEU A 275 0.02 5.62 -6.22
N LEU A 276 0.96 5.27 -5.34
CA LEU A 276 1.67 6.30 -4.57
C LEU A 276 2.63 7.10 -5.43
N GLY A 277 3.50 6.44 -6.21
CA GLY A 277 4.57 7.11 -6.95
C GLY A 277 4.08 7.91 -8.17
N SER A 278 3.08 7.40 -8.87
CA SER A 278 2.59 8.00 -10.13
C SER A 278 1.36 8.86 -9.94
N PHE A 279 0.58 8.65 -8.88
CA PHE A 279 -0.71 9.33 -8.69
C PHE A 279 -0.75 10.20 -7.43
N PHE A 280 -0.65 9.63 -6.23
CA PHE A 280 -0.83 10.39 -4.98
C PHE A 280 0.37 11.28 -4.63
N LEU A 281 1.59 10.81 -4.83
CA LEU A 281 2.81 11.46 -4.32
C LEU A 281 3.71 12.00 -5.45
N LYS A 282 3.28 11.94 -6.72
CA LYS A 282 4.11 12.33 -7.88
C LYS A 282 4.65 13.76 -7.79
N ALA A 283 3.87 14.67 -7.20
CA ALA A 283 4.27 16.06 -7.00
C ALA A 283 5.16 16.28 -5.75
N LEU A 284 5.23 15.28 -4.88
CA LEU A 284 6.02 15.32 -3.66
C LEU A 284 7.37 14.70 -3.98
N ASN A 285 8.45 15.49 -3.91
CA ASN A 285 9.81 15.02 -4.15
C ASN A 285 10.32 14.18 -2.97
N ILE A 286 9.67 13.05 -2.73
CA ILE A 286 9.97 12.15 -1.60
C ILE A 286 11.31 11.45 -1.88
N PRO A 287 12.22 11.40 -0.89
CA PRO A 287 13.46 10.64 -1.04
C PRO A 287 13.17 9.19 -1.46
N ALA A 288 13.83 8.73 -2.54
CA ALA A 288 13.63 7.39 -3.08
C ALA A 288 13.88 6.27 -2.05
N LEU A 289 14.71 6.53 -1.03
CA LEU A 289 14.97 5.60 0.07
C LEU A 289 13.78 5.42 1.03
N LEU A 290 12.88 6.40 1.11
CA LEU A 290 11.73 6.39 2.02
C LEU A 290 10.41 6.03 1.34
N LEU A 291 10.30 6.19 0.02
CA LEU A 291 9.11 5.76 -0.73
C LEU A 291 8.72 4.29 -0.46
N PRO A 292 9.66 3.32 -0.42
CA PRO A 292 9.33 1.94 -0.09
C PRO A 292 8.68 1.75 1.30
N ALA A 293 8.94 2.65 2.26
CA ALA A 293 8.28 2.60 3.56
C ALA A 293 6.78 2.88 3.44
N LEU A 294 6.39 3.87 2.63
CA LEU A 294 4.98 4.23 2.39
C LEU A 294 4.28 3.14 1.57
N THR A 295 4.92 2.65 0.50
CA THR A 295 4.41 1.57 -0.35
C THR A 295 4.14 0.28 0.42
N ASN A 296 5.09 -0.15 1.25
CA ASN A 296 4.91 -1.36 2.05
C ASN A 296 3.95 -1.15 3.24
N THR A 297 3.72 0.09 3.66
CA THR A 297 2.64 0.41 4.61
C THR A 297 1.27 0.19 3.97
N VAL A 298 1.03 0.70 2.75
CA VAL A 298 -0.20 0.42 1.99
C VAL A 298 -0.39 -1.09 1.82
N THR A 299 0.66 -1.77 1.37
CA THR A 299 0.65 -3.23 1.17
C THR A 299 0.26 -3.97 2.46
N ALA A 300 0.86 -3.62 3.60
CA ALA A 300 0.52 -4.22 4.88
C ALA A 300 -0.94 -4.00 5.29
N ILE A 301 -1.53 -2.82 4.99
CA ILE A 301 -2.94 -2.51 5.28
C ILE A 301 -3.88 -3.36 4.42
N VAL A 302 -3.60 -3.45 3.12
CA VAL A 302 -4.37 -4.26 2.18
C VAL A 302 -4.34 -5.72 2.63
N LEU A 303 -3.15 -6.29 2.80
CA LEU A 303 -2.95 -7.68 3.23
C LEU A 303 -3.67 -7.97 4.56
N LYS A 304 -3.65 -7.03 5.50
CA LYS A 304 -4.31 -7.21 6.80
C LYS A 304 -5.83 -7.21 6.68
N ASN A 305 -6.39 -6.35 5.82
CA ASN A 305 -7.84 -6.29 5.58
C ASN A 305 -8.38 -7.53 4.86
N VAL A 306 -7.57 -8.17 4.01
CA VAL A 306 -7.94 -9.42 3.30
C VAL A 306 -7.53 -10.69 4.05
N GLY A 307 -7.01 -10.56 5.28
CA GLY A 307 -6.65 -11.71 6.12
C GLY A 307 -5.38 -12.46 5.70
N SER A 308 -4.50 -11.85 4.91
CA SER A 308 -3.22 -12.42 4.54
C SER A 308 -2.22 -12.38 5.71
N VAL A 309 -1.42 -13.44 5.84
CA VAL A 309 -0.31 -13.49 6.81
C VAL A 309 0.91 -12.71 6.33
N GLY A 310 0.92 -12.30 5.04
CA GLY A 310 1.97 -11.49 4.42
C GLY A 310 2.11 -10.08 5.00
N THR A 311 1.14 -9.62 5.79
CA THR A 311 1.20 -8.33 6.49
C THR A 311 2.50 -8.14 7.28
N LEU A 312 2.99 -9.20 7.95
CA LEU A 312 4.20 -9.10 8.77
C LEU A 312 5.45 -8.86 7.91
N ALA A 313 5.57 -9.55 6.78
CA ALA A 313 6.66 -9.35 5.83
C ALA A 313 6.67 -7.89 5.34
N ALA A 314 5.52 -7.37 4.91
CA ALA A 314 5.39 -5.99 4.46
C ALA A 314 5.77 -4.97 5.56
N ARG A 315 5.36 -5.20 6.82
CA ARG A 315 5.76 -4.35 7.96
C ARG A 315 7.28 -4.34 8.18
N TYR A 316 7.95 -5.49 8.03
CA TYR A 316 9.41 -5.56 8.16
C TYR A 316 10.14 -4.89 6.99
N ILE A 317 9.63 -5.02 5.75
CA ILE A 317 10.18 -4.31 4.59
C ILE A 317 10.05 -2.79 4.77
N ALA A 318 8.89 -2.31 5.24
CA ALA A 318 8.69 -0.89 5.53
C ALA A 318 9.64 -0.38 6.62
N ALA A 319 9.82 -1.15 7.69
CA ALA A 319 10.75 -0.81 8.77
C ALA A 319 12.23 -0.78 8.30
N GLN A 320 12.63 -1.71 7.42
CA GLN A 320 13.96 -1.71 6.81
C GLN A 320 14.18 -0.45 5.95
N ALA A 321 13.17 -0.01 5.20
CA ALA A 321 13.25 1.21 4.40
C ALA A 321 13.42 2.47 5.28
N LEU A 322 12.68 2.57 6.40
CA LEU A 322 12.86 3.63 7.38
C LEU A 322 14.26 3.62 8.01
N GLU A 323 14.83 2.43 8.23
CA GLU A 323 16.20 2.31 8.72
C GLU A 323 17.24 2.77 7.70
N ARG A 324 17.06 2.43 6.42
CA ARG A 324 17.97 2.88 5.36
C ARG A 324 17.88 4.40 5.14
N GLY A 325 16.69 4.97 5.28
CA GLY A 325 16.44 6.41 5.13
C GLY A 325 16.53 7.20 6.45
N ILE A 326 17.16 6.65 7.48
CA ILE A 326 17.11 7.16 8.86
C ILE A 326 17.59 8.61 9.02
N ASP A 327 18.47 9.06 8.14
CA ASP A 327 19.03 10.42 8.13
C ASP A 327 18.06 11.46 7.58
N PHE A 328 17.09 11.04 6.76
CA PHE A 328 16.03 11.88 6.22
C PHE A 328 14.84 12.00 7.18
N LEU A 329 14.78 11.16 8.22
CA LEU A 329 13.67 11.15 9.15
C LEU A 329 13.82 12.21 10.26
N PRO A 330 12.72 12.84 10.69
CA PRO A 330 12.76 13.79 11.80
C PRO A 330 13.22 13.07 13.07
N LYS A 331 14.23 13.61 13.76
CA LYS A 331 14.71 13.04 15.03
C LYS A 331 13.69 13.35 16.13
N ILE A 332 12.85 12.36 16.45
CA ILE A 332 11.82 12.44 17.49
C ILE A 332 12.00 11.22 18.39
N PHE A 333 12.16 11.47 19.69
CA PHE A 333 12.39 10.44 20.69
C PHE A 333 11.36 10.54 21.81
N ALA A 334 10.88 9.38 22.25
CA ALA A 334 10.17 9.25 23.51
C ALA A 334 11.16 9.41 24.67
N ILE A 335 10.66 9.81 25.84
CA ILE A 335 11.41 9.86 27.10
C ILE A 335 12.06 8.51 27.46
N THR A 336 11.46 7.41 27.02
CA THR A 336 11.95 6.04 27.20
C THR A 336 13.07 5.65 26.22
N GLY A 337 13.53 6.56 25.36
CA GLY A 337 14.56 6.31 24.35
C GLY A 337 14.05 5.68 23.05
N MET A 338 12.76 5.34 22.95
CA MET A 338 12.13 4.85 21.72
C MET A 338 12.16 5.94 20.64
N ARG A 339 12.63 5.61 19.44
CA ARG A 339 12.59 6.52 18.29
C ARG A 339 11.20 6.49 17.67
N VAL A 340 10.57 7.66 17.55
CA VAL A 340 9.19 7.80 17.03
C VAL A 340 9.19 8.40 15.62
N SER A 341 10.38 8.62 15.06
CA SER A 341 10.58 9.10 13.70
C SER A 341 9.81 8.31 12.63
N GLY A 342 9.79 6.98 12.74
CA GLY A 342 9.08 6.12 11.78
C GLY A 342 7.57 6.29 11.85
N TRP A 343 7.01 6.31 13.07
CA TRP A 343 5.62 6.66 13.32
C TRP A 343 5.27 8.02 12.74
N ALA A 344 6.03 9.06 13.10
CA ALA A 344 5.78 10.42 12.65
C ALA A 344 5.79 10.54 11.13
N TYR A 345 6.82 10.00 10.49
CA TYR A 345 6.95 10.05 9.03
C TYR A 345 5.77 9.39 8.32
N VAL A 346 5.41 8.16 8.70
CA VAL A 346 4.31 7.44 8.02
C VAL A 346 2.96 8.08 8.32
N MET A 347 2.75 8.57 9.55
CA MET A 347 1.50 9.24 9.95
C MET A 347 1.25 10.52 9.16
N SER A 348 2.30 11.27 8.83
CA SER A 348 2.21 12.47 7.99
C SER A 348 1.74 12.20 6.55
N PHE A 349 1.76 10.94 6.09
CA PHE A 349 1.22 10.52 4.80
C PHE A 349 -0.05 9.66 4.95
N ALA A 350 -0.76 9.78 6.08
CA ALA A 350 -1.93 8.96 6.36
C ALA A 350 -3.00 9.01 5.27
N ALA A 351 -3.42 10.20 4.84
CA ALA A 351 -4.46 10.37 3.83
C ALA A 351 -4.14 9.63 2.50
N PRO A 352 -2.98 9.87 1.83
CA PRO A 352 -2.66 9.15 0.60
C PRO A 352 -2.43 7.65 0.79
N ILE A 353 -1.91 7.21 1.95
CA ILE A 353 -1.74 5.78 2.25
C ILE A 353 -3.10 5.08 2.40
N ILE A 354 -4.00 5.66 3.20
CA ILE A 354 -5.36 5.14 3.40
C ILE A 354 -6.10 5.15 2.07
N ALA A 355 -5.96 6.23 1.30
CA ALA A 355 -6.62 6.36 0.00
C ALA A 355 -6.21 5.25 -0.97
N ALA A 356 -4.90 5.04 -1.14
CA ALA A 356 -4.39 3.96 -1.99
C ALA A 356 -4.83 2.58 -1.50
N ALA A 357 -4.82 2.32 -0.19
CA ALA A 357 -5.25 1.04 0.37
C ALA A 357 -6.74 0.76 0.08
N VAL A 358 -7.61 1.76 0.25
CA VAL A 358 -9.05 1.63 -0.01
C VAL A 358 -9.33 1.34 -1.48
N ILE A 359 -8.64 2.00 -2.42
CA ILE A 359 -8.75 1.70 -3.85
C ILE A 359 -8.41 0.23 -4.11
N ILE A 360 -7.27 -0.25 -3.60
CA ILE A 360 -6.82 -1.64 -3.83
C ILE A 360 -7.81 -2.64 -3.21
N ILE A 361 -8.21 -2.44 -1.95
CA ILE A 361 -9.15 -3.34 -1.27
C ILE A 361 -10.50 -3.36 -1.99
N THR A 362 -10.99 -2.19 -2.40
CA THR A 362 -12.27 -2.10 -3.12
C THR A 362 -12.16 -2.80 -4.47
N ALA A 363 -11.06 -2.63 -5.22
CA ALA A 363 -10.81 -3.32 -6.47
C ALA A 363 -10.74 -4.85 -6.29
N MET A 364 -10.05 -5.33 -5.25
CA MET A 364 -9.96 -6.76 -4.94
C MET A 364 -11.30 -7.37 -4.52
N LYS A 365 -12.13 -6.61 -3.81
CA LYS A 365 -13.48 -7.01 -3.40
C LYS A 365 -14.49 -6.83 -4.53
N HIS A 366 -14.18 -5.99 -5.50
CA HIS A 366 -15.01 -5.76 -6.65
C HIS A 366 -14.98 -7.02 -7.52
N LYS A 367 -15.88 -7.93 -7.17
CA LYS A 367 -16.30 -8.95 -8.10
C LYS A 367 -17.04 -8.19 -9.18
N ASN A 368 -16.39 -8.02 -10.33
CA ASN A 368 -17.09 -7.70 -11.56
C ASN A 368 -18.14 -8.81 -11.74
N LYS A 369 -19.33 -8.60 -11.19
CA LYS A 369 -20.54 -9.34 -11.54
C LYS A 369 -20.83 -8.94 -12.97
N VAL A 370 -20.04 -9.45 -13.91
CA VAL A 370 -20.40 -9.34 -15.31
C VAL A 370 -21.53 -10.34 -15.48
N ILE A 371 -22.75 -9.90 -15.18
CA ILE A 371 -23.95 -10.69 -15.36
C ILE A 371 -24.25 -10.60 -16.85
N PHE A 372 -23.66 -11.51 -17.61
CA PHE A 372 -24.18 -11.77 -18.95
C PHE A 372 -25.43 -12.63 -18.78
N SER A 373 -26.49 -12.33 -19.54
CA SER A 373 -27.61 -13.27 -19.63
C SER A 373 -27.30 -14.37 -20.65
N HIS A 374 -26.38 -14.11 -21.58
CA HIS A 374 -26.00 -15.02 -22.65
C HIS A 374 -24.48 -15.13 -22.78
N PHE A 375 -24.00 -16.36 -22.87
CA PHE A 375 -22.59 -16.72 -22.92
C PHE A 375 -22.31 -17.51 -24.19
N TYR A 376 -21.33 -17.05 -24.97
CA TYR A 376 -20.85 -17.71 -26.17
C TYR A 376 -19.40 -18.12 -25.97
N LEU A 377 -19.08 -19.40 -26.15
CA LEU A 377 -17.73 -19.91 -26.16
C LEU A 377 -17.34 -20.21 -27.61
N LEU A 378 -16.24 -19.61 -28.06
CA LEU A 378 -15.70 -19.71 -29.41
C LEU A 378 -14.33 -20.39 -29.31
N ALA A 379 -14.16 -21.56 -29.90
CA ALA A 379 -12.90 -22.30 -29.88
C ALA A 379 -12.36 -22.46 -31.30
N GLU A 380 -11.17 -21.93 -31.52
CA GLU A 380 -10.57 -21.76 -32.84
C GLU A 380 -9.84 -23.01 -33.32
N HIS A 381 -10.26 -23.52 -34.47
CA HIS A 381 -9.59 -24.61 -35.19
C HIS A 381 -9.95 -24.55 -36.68
N ASP A 382 -8.98 -24.73 -37.57
CA ASP A 382 -9.16 -24.56 -39.03
C ASP A 382 -10.13 -25.53 -39.72
N ARG A 383 -10.65 -26.53 -39.01
CA ARG A 383 -11.50 -27.60 -39.58
C ARG A 383 -12.66 -27.98 -38.68
N TYR A 384 -12.45 -27.89 -37.37
CA TYR A 384 -13.42 -28.29 -36.37
C TYR A 384 -13.58 -27.17 -35.34
N PRO A 385 -14.13 -26.00 -35.72
CA PRO A 385 -14.36 -24.93 -34.77
C PRO A 385 -15.32 -25.40 -33.68
N GLY A 386 -14.99 -25.10 -32.43
CA GLY A 386 -15.83 -25.39 -31.28
C GLY A 386 -16.73 -24.19 -31.00
N PHE A 387 -18.00 -24.47 -30.72
CA PHE A 387 -18.98 -23.46 -30.35
C PHE A 387 -19.87 -23.97 -29.23
N ALA A 388 -19.97 -23.23 -28.14
CA ALA A 388 -20.91 -23.52 -27.07
C ALA A 388 -21.69 -22.26 -26.69
N TYR A 389 -22.94 -22.46 -26.27
CA TYR A 389 -23.83 -21.39 -25.86
C TYR A 389 -24.51 -21.77 -24.55
N ALA A 390 -24.58 -20.81 -23.63
CA ALA A 390 -25.36 -20.93 -22.40
C ALA A 390 -26.17 -19.65 -22.17
N SER A 391 -27.43 -19.81 -21.80
CA SER A 391 -28.26 -18.74 -21.25
C SER A 391 -28.35 -18.96 -19.75
N ILE A 392 -27.86 -18.02 -18.96
CA ILE A 392 -27.76 -18.20 -17.51
C ILE A 392 -28.54 -17.07 -16.85
N GLN A 393 -29.60 -17.45 -16.14
CA GLN A 393 -30.48 -16.48 -15.49
C GLN A 393 -29.89 -15.90 -14.19
N ASN A 394 -28.90 -16.58 -13.59
CA ASN A 394 -28.27 -16.18 -12.31
C ASN A 394 -26.79 -16.60 -12.28
N ALA A 395 -25.94 -15.96 -13.08
CA ALA A 395 -24.49 -16.11 -12.94
C ALA A 395 -23.96 -15.08 -11.92
N ASP A 396 -23.43 -15.55 -10.79
CA ASP A 396 -22.74 -14.67 -9.82
C ASP A 396 -21.33 -14.29 -10.30
N ASP A 397 -20.72 -15.09 -11.17
CA ASP A 397 -19.40 -14.85 -11.78
C ASP A 397 -19.33 -15.48 -13.19
N ALA A 398 -19.38 -14.63 -14.22
CA ALA A 398 -19.26 -15.04 -15.62
C ALA A 398 -18.00 -15.85 -15.93
N ARG A 399 -16.91 -15.63 -15.19
CA ARG A 399 -15.65 -16.33 -15.41
C ARG A 399 -15.77 -17.81 -15.05
N ILE A 400 -16.49 -18.13 -13.97
CA ILE A 400 -16.73 -19.53 -13.56
C ILE A 400 -17.53 -20.25 -14.63
N GLU A 401 -18.54 -19.59 -15.18
CA GLU A 401 -19.37 -20.14 -16.24
C GLU A 401 -18.54 -20.38 -17.51
N PHE A 402 -17.77 -19.39 -17.96
CA PHE A 402 -16.87 -19.57 -19.12
C PHE A 402 -15.79 -20.64 -18.89
N ALA A 403 -15.25 -20.76 -17.67
CA ALA A 403 -14.28 -21.80 -17.34
C ALA A 403 -14.92 -23.20 -17.36
N THR A 404 -16.16 -23.33 -16.88
CA THR A 404 -16.92 -24.58 -16.91
C THR A 404 -17.25 -24.97 -18.35
N MET A 405 -17.76 -24.03 -19.14
CA MET A 405 -18.01 -24.24 -20.59
C MET A 405 -16.72 -24.63 -21.33
N LYS A 406 -15.59 -23.98 -21.04
CA LYS A 406 -14.28 -24.34 -21.62
C LYS A 406 -13.91 -25.78 -21.27
N LYS A 407 -14.05 -26.15 -20.01
CA LYS A 407 -13.73 -27.50 -19.55
C LYS A 407 -14.60 -28.54 -20.25
N ASP A 408 -15.92 -28.34 -20.28
CA ASP A 408 -16.84 -29.27 -20.93
C ASP A 408 -16.56 -29.40 -22.44
N LEU A 409 -16.24 -28.29 -23.12
CA LEU A 409 -15.87 -28.30 -24.53
C LEU A 409 -14.55 -29.06 -24.76
N LEU A 410 -13.55 -28.89 -23.89
CA LEU A 410 -12.26 -29.59 -24.00
C LEU A 410 -12.38 -31.08 -23.65
N ASP A 411 -13.22 -31.44 -22.67
CA ASP A 411 -13.46 -32.84 -22.28
C ASP A 411 -14.20 -33.61 -23.39
N LEU A 412 -15.05 -32.93 -24.17
CA LEU A 412 -15.74 -33.49 -25.33
C LEU A 412 -14.89 -33.49 -26.61
N ALA A 413 -13.89 -32.61 -26.70
CA ALA A 413 -13.08 -32.44 -27.89
C ALA A 413 -11.84 -33.34 -27.88
N ASN A 414 -11.71 -34.22 -28.88
CA ASN A 414 -10.47 -34.96 -29.15
C ASN A 414 -9.45 -34.13 -29.96
N ILE A 415 -9.57 -32.81 -29.95
CA ILE A 415 -8.76 -31.88 -30.74
C ILE A 415 -8.24 -30.76 -29.86
N THR A 416 -7.09 -30.20 -30.24
CA THR A 416 -6.50 -29.05 -29.55
C THR A 416 -6.90 -27.77 -30.28
N TYR A 417 -7.47 -26.83 -29.54
CA TYR A 417 -7.81 -25.50 -30.06
C TYR A 417 -6.63 -24.55 -29.86
N SER A 418 -6.36 -23.68 -30.84
CA SER A 418 -5.29 -22.68 -30.73
C SER A 418 -5.68 -21.54 -29.80
N ASP A 419 -6.96 -21.15 -29.84
CA ASP A 419 -7.51 -20.03 -29.09
C ASP A 419 -8.92 -20.36 -28.62
N ILE A 420 -9.28 -19.88 -27.44
CA ILE A 420 -10.63 -20.02 -26.89
C ILE A 420 -11.07 -18.66 -26.35
N TYR A 421 -12.25 -18.19 -26.76
CA TYR A 421 -12.81 -16.91 -26.34
C TYR A 421 -14.20 -17.13 -25.74
N GLY A 422 -14.46 -16.48 -24.61
CA GLY A 422 -15.80 -16.29 -24.06
C GLY A 422 -16.31 -14.91 -24.43
N VAL A 423 -17.49 -14.82 -25.03
CA VAL A 423 -18.17 -13.56 -25.36
C VAL A 423 -19.50 -13.52 -24.61
N GLY A 424 -19.68 -12.47 -23.83
CA GLY A 424 -20.85 -12.24 -23.01
C GLY A 424 -21.76 -11.19 -23.61
N MET A 425 -23.06 -11.48 -23.60
CA MET A 425 -24.10 -10.64 -24.17
C MET A 425 -25.22 -10.38 -23.18
N GLU A 426 -25.86 -9.24 -23.35
CA GLU A 426 -27.06 -8.83 -22.62
C GLU A 426 -28.14 -8.37 -23.60
N ILE A 427 -29.41 -8.64 -23.28
CA ILE A 427 -30.53 -8.16 -24.10
C ILE A 427 -30.94 -6.79 -23.59
N GLU A 428 -30.60 -5.75 -24.34
CA GLU A 428 -31.06 -4.38 -24.10
C GLU A 428 -32.05 -3.97 -25.18
N ASN A 429 -33.21 -3.47 -24.77
CA ASN A 429 -34.26 -3.01 -25.69
C ASN A 429 -34.65 -4.05 -26.76
N GLY A 430 -34.63 -5.34 -26.39
CA GLY A 430 -34.96 -6.45 -27.29
C GLY A 430 -33.87 -6.78 -28.32
N LYS A 431 -32.67 -6.20 -28.21
CA LYS A 431 -31.51 -6.50 -29.06
C LYS A 431 -30.36 -7.04 -28.22
N PRO A 432 -29.68 -8.10 -28.68
CA PRO A 432 -28.54 -8.62 -27.95
C PRO A 432 -27.32 -7.72 -28.21
N GLU A 433 -26.76 -7.14 -27.16
CA GLU A 433 -25.56 -6.33 -27.20
C GLU A 433 -24.38 -7.07 -26.56
N VAL A 434 -23.21 -6.97 -27.18
CA VAL A 434 -21.97 -7.51 -26.60
C VAL A 434 -21.49 -6.56 -25.50
N LYS A 435 -21.49 -7.05 -24.26
CA LYS A 435 -21.05 -6.28 -23.09
C LYS A 435 -19.59 -6.54 -22.72
N GLY A 436 -19.01 -7.63 -23.20
CA GLY A 436 -17.60 -7.96 -22.98
C GLY A 436 -17.34 -9.45 -23.14
N GLY A 437 -16.25 -9.92 -22.55
CA GLY A 437 -15.89 -11.33 -22.62
C GLY A 437 -14.57 -11.64 -21.93
N PHE A 438 -14.03 -12.82 -22.20
CA PHE A 438 -12.73 -13.28 -21.72
C PHE A 438 -11.97 -14.02 -22.83
N ASN A 439 -10.69 -13.73 -23.01
CA ASN A 439 -9.78 -14.60 -23.72
C ASN A 439 -9.36 -15.71 -22.76
N LEU A 440 -9.67 -16.95 -23.14
CA LEU A 440 -9.49 -18.17 -22.37
C LEU A 440 -8.37 -19.04 -22.94
N ALA A 441 -7.53 -18.52 -23.84
CA ALA A 441 -6.42 -19.28 -24.44
C ALA A 441 -5.36 -19.69 -23.42
N THR A 442 -5.24 -18.96 -22.30
CA THR A 442 -4.30 -19.25 -21.21
C THR A 442 -5.02 -19.83 -19.99
N ASP A 443 -4.25 -20.30 -19.00
CA ASP A 443 -4.78 -20.79 -17.72
C ASP A 443 -5.45 -19.68 -16.89
N THR A 444 -5.17 -18.42 -17.20
CA THR A 444 -5.74 -17.26 -16.51
C THR A 444 -6.54 -16.43 -17.51
N PRO A 445 -7.89 -16.51 -17.49
CA PRO A 445 -8.76 -15.73 -18.37
C PRO A 445 -8.41 -14.24 -18.38
N ALA A 446 -8.17 -13.66 -19.56
CA ALA A 446 -7.94 -12.22 -19.71
C ALA A 446 -9.22 -11.54 -20.18
N ARG A 447 -9.72 -10.54 -19.44
CA ARG A 447 -10.97 -9.84 -19.80
C ARG A 447 -10.83 -9.11 -21.14
N MET A 448 -11.89 -9.19 -21.94
CA MET A 448 -12.08 -8.42 -23.16
C MET A 448 -13.15 -7.35 -22.92
N ASN A 449 -12.87 -6.11 -23.33
CA ASN A 449 -13.91 -5.07 -23.36
C ASN A 449 -14.94 -5.37 -24.47
N SER A 450 -16.06 -4.63 -24.49
CA SER A 450 -17.14 -4.83 -25.45
C SER A 450 -16.66 -4.77 -26.91
N THR A 451 -15.78 -3.84 -27.24
CA THR A 451 -15.20 -3.68 -28.59
C THR A 451 -14.36 -4.89 -29.01
N THR A 452 -13.45 -5.34 -28.15
CA THR A 452 -12.58 -6.50 -28.39
C THR A 452 -13.39 -7.79 -28.45
N ALA A 453 -14.36 -7.97 -27.55
CA ALA A 453 -15.22 -9.15 -27.54
C ALA A 453 -16.12 -9.20 -28.78
N LYS A 454 -16.67 -8.05 -29.20
CA LYS A 454 -17.46 -7.94 -30.43
C LYS A 454 -16.62 -8.29 -31.65
N LYS A 455 -15.40 -7.76 -31.73
CA LYS A 455 -14.48 -8.08 -32.82
C LYS A 455 -14.14 -9.58 -32.84
N ALA A 456 -13.84 -10.19 -31.69
CA ALA A 456 -13.57 -11.63 -31.61
C ALA A 456 -14.75 -12.48 -32.11
N LEU A 457 -15.97 -12.07 -31.80
CA LEU A 457 -17.20 -12.71 -32.29
C LEU A 457 -17.37 -12.57 -33.80
N GLU A 458 -17.16 -11.36 -34.34
CA GLU A 458 -17.26 -11.06 -35.78
C GLU A 458 -16.18 -11.78 -36.60
N ASP A 459 -14.94 -11.80 -36.11
CA ASP A 459 -13.81 -12.46 -36.75
C ASP A 459 -14.04 -13.99 -36.81
N PHE A 460 -14.52 -14.59 -35.71
CA PHE A 460 -14.87 -16.01 -35.67
C PHE A 460 -16.03 -16.36 -36.62
N ALA A 461 -17.11 -15.57 -36.59
CA ALA A 461 -18.26 -15.75 -37.47
C ALA A 461 -17.87 -15.66 -38.94
N THR A 462 -17.01 -14.70 -39.29
CA THR A 462 -16.51 -14.50 -40.66
C THR A 462 -15.62 -15.65 -41.09
N LYS A 463 -14.64 -16.05 -40.26
CA LYS A 463 -13.65 -17.09 -40.61
C LYS A 463 -14.31 -18.45 -40.83
N HIS A 464 -15.28 -18.82 -39.98
CA HIS A 464 -15.93 -20.13 -40.03
C HIS A 464 -17.27 -20.12 -40.77
N SER A 465 -17.66 -18.98 -41.34
CA SER A 465 -18.97 -18.79 -42.01
C SER A 465 -20.16 -19.20 -41.12
N VAL A 466 -20.05 -18.94 -39.81
CA VAL A 466 -21.10 -19.27 -38.84
C VAL A 466 -22.00 -18.07 -38.68
N SER A 467 -23.30 -18.25 -38.92
CA SER A 467 -24.30 -17.25 -38.56
C SER A 467 -24.50 -17.33 -37.04
N ILE A 468 -23.85 -16.44 -36.29
CA ILE A 468 -24.11 -16.26 -34.87
C ILE A 468 -25.24 -15.23 -34.76
N PRO A 469 -26.45 -15.63 -34.32
CA PRO A 469 -27.61 -14.76 -34.35
C PRO A 469 -27.45 -13.60 -33.36
N LEU A 470 -27.09 -12.44 -33.89
CA LEU A 470 -27.01 -11.14 -33.20
C LEU A 470 -28.35 -10.39 -33.22
N GLY A 471 -29.48 -11.08 -33.43
CA GLY A 471 -30.79 -10.46 -33.44
C GLY A 471 -31.92 -11.44 -33.72
N ALA A 472 -32.97 -11.34 -32.89
CA ALA A 472 -34.26 -12.01 -32.99
C ALA A 472 -34.25 -13.54 -32.79
N TRP A 473 -34.23 -13.96 -31.53
CA TRP A 473 -34.79 -15.26 -31.15
C TRP A 473 -36.22 -15.05 -30.65
N LYS A 474 -37.20 -15.64 -31.34
CA LYS A 474 -38.48 -15.97 -30.71
C LYS A 474 -38.21 -17.13 -29.74
N PRO A 475 -38.75 -17.11 -28.51
CA PRO A 475 -38.61 -18.22 -27.59
C PRO A 475 -39.19 -19.49 -28.24
N ILE A 476 -38.45 -20.60 -28.14
CA ILE A 476 -38.96 -21.94 -28.43
C ILE A 476 -39.73 -22.41 -27.19
#